data_AF-A0AAD4CR52-F1
#
_entry.id   AF-A0AAD4CR52-F1
#
_cell.length_a   1.000
_cell.length_b   1.000
_cell.length_c   1.000
_cell.angle_alpha   90.00
_cell.angle_beta   90.00
_cell.angle_gamma   90.00
#
_symmetry.space_group_name_H-M   'P 1'
#
loop_
_entity.id
_entity.type
_entity.pdbx_description
1 polymer ?
#
loop_
_entity_poly.entity_id
_entity_poly.type
_entity_poly.pdbx_seq_one_letter_code
_entity_poly.pdbx_strand_id
1 'polypeptide(L)'
;MLNACIICHKKKVKCDLARQQPCSNCDKINTECIPYTRKRKRYTNSLSPRDSLATAATAATTEPLPATTHGDNRATPTIQTYRGRDQYLGRHVPFTESIIPSSPVPPHSRLSRADLQLLAQQGALDLPPKPVQDELIAIFFQFGAVWTPIIHPAWLAGEHVSYLLLQSLFLAASRMTNNSSPDGVDSSSGSNSSAAAFYRRAKLLFFFGDEPDPLILIACAILLHWYNPVGPETVSTDTSGFWLRTAEAIAFQVGLHKEPTGDEPQRGLRRRLWWTLVLRDCIIAAGVGRPRAINLSDSDVLAPSLADFNFDHRPDQQQQQQQQHARLFLAYVPICQLLGDIVEGCLRRPTLPHSPPQSQQQKALENALYRWVNQDLPTVDTATVDTAADFTYQDSLSGNWEGLGFDWSGSWLLDENIC
;
A
#
# COMPACT_ATOMS: atom_id res chain seq x y z
N MET A 1 -13.59 -27.72 -15.62
CA MET A 1 -13.87 -29.17 -15.49
C MET A 1 -12.58 -29.89 -15.15
N LEU A 2 -12.56 -30.65 -14.05
CA LEU A 2 -11.39 -31.36 -13.54
C LEU A 2 -11.30 -32.73 -14.24
N ASN A 3 -10.35 -32.90 -15.15
CA ASN A 3 -10.31 -34.09 -16.03
C ASN A 3 -9.38 -35.22 -15.54
N ALA A 4 -8.64 -35.05 -14.44
CA ALA A 4 -7.76 -36.08 -13.90
C ALA A 4 -7.44 -35.88 -12.41
N CYS A 5 -7.09 -36.95 -11.70
CA CYS A 5 -6.51 -36.90 -10.35
C CYS A 5 -4.99 -36.61 -10.39
N ILE A 6 -4.41 -36.22 -9.26
CA ILE A 6 -2.97 -35.89 -9.14
C ILE A 6 -2.09 -37.07 -9.56
N ILE A 7 -2.44 -38.30 -9.17
CA ILE A 7 -1.65 -39.51 -9.45
C ILE A 7 -1.64 -39.82 -10.96
N CYS A 8 -2.81 -39.86 -11.59
CA CYS A 8 -2.93 -40.12 -13.03
C CYS A 8 -2.31 -39.00 -13.87
N HIS A 9 -2.46 -37.73 -13.43
CA HIS A 9 -1.79 -36.60 -14.07
C HIS A 9 -0.26 -36.71 -13.99
N LYS A 10 0.30 -37.06 -12.83
CA LYS A 10 1.75 -37.26 -12.64
C LYS A 10 2.30 -38.41 -13.47
N LYS A 11 1.54 -39.52 -13.56
CA LYS A 11 1.89 -40.70 -14.38
C LYS A 11 1.58 -40.53 -15.87
N LYS A 12 0.94 -39.42 -16.28
CA LYS A 12 0.49 -39.14 -17.65
C LYS A 12 -0.36 -40.28 -18.26
N VAL A 13 -1.22 -40.89 -17.44
CA VAL A 13 -2.16 -41.94 -17.87
C VAL A 13 -3.59 -41.43 -17.89
N LYS A 14 -4.46 -42.06 -18.69
CA LYS A 14 -5.87 -41.69 -18.80
C LYS A 14 -6.56 -41.84 -17.44
N CYS A 15 -7.28 -40.80 -17.01
CA CYS A 15 -7.98 -40.76 -15.74
C CYS A 15 -9.49 -40.67 -15.98
N ASP A 16 -10.24 -41.48 -15.25
CA ASP A 16 -11.70 -41.56 -15.27
C ASP A 16 -12.35 -40.94 -14.02
N LEU A 17 -11.61 -40.05 -13.33
CA LEU A 17 -12.09 -39.35 -12.12
C LEU A 17 -13.43 -38.62 -12.33
N ALA A 18 -13.68 -38.10 -13.53
CA ALA A 18 -14.94 -37.42 -13.86
C ALA A 18 -16.15 -38.39 -13.94
N ARG A 19 -15.92 -39.70 -13.98
CA ARG A 19 -16.94 -40.76 -14.06
C ARG A 19 -17.06 -41.58 -12.78
N GLN A 20 -15.98 -41.69 -12.00
CA GLN A 20 -15.95 -42.48 -10.76
C GLN A 20 -14.92 -41.91 -9.76
N GLN A 21 -15.28 -41.87 -8.48
CA GLN A 21 -14.40 -41.44 -7.39
C GLN A 21 -14.38 -42.53 -6.29
N PRO A 22 -13.23 -43.16 -5.99
CA PRO A 22 -11.91 -42.93 -6.58
C PRO A 22 -11.80 -43.42 -8.04
N CYS A 23 -10.89 -42.86 -8.83
CA CYS A 23 -10.67 -43.29 -10.22
C CYS A 23 -10.12 -44.73 -10.26
N SER A 24 -10.38 -45.48 -11.34
CA SER A 24 -10.02 -46.91 -11.47
C SER A 24 -8.54 -47.20 -11.20
N ASN A 25 -7.67 -46.25 -11.54
CA ASN A 25 -6.24 -46.38 -11.28
C ASN A 25 -5.89 -46.16 -9.82
N CYS A 26 -6.56 -45.27 -9.09
CA CYS A 26 -6.27 -45.05 -7.66
C CYS A 26 -6.84 -46.17 -6.79
N ASP A 27 -7.99 -46.71 -7.21
CA ASP A 27 -8.65 -47.84 -6.56
C ASP A 27 -7.78 -49.11 -6.58
N LYS A 28 -7.21 -49.46 -7.75
CA LYS A 28 -6.31 -50.61 -7.90
C LYS A 28 -5.04 -50.56 -7.05
N ILE A 29 -4.57 -49.36 -6.71
CA ILE A 29 -3.35 -49.16 -5.94
C ILE A 29 -3.69 -48.84 -4.47
N ASN A 30 -4.98 -48.87 -4.10
CA ASN A 30 -5.51 -48.54 -2.78
C ASN A 30 -4.92 -47.22 -2.22
N THR A 31 -5.00 -46.16 -3.02
CA THR A 31 -4.46 -44.83 -2.68
C THR A 31 -5.51 -43.75 -2.83
N GLU A 32 -5.39 -42.69 -2.02
CA GLU A 32 -6.32 -41.57 -2.02
C GLU A 32 -6.36 -40.83 -3.38
N CYS A 33 -7.57 -40.66 -3.92
CA CYS A 33 -7.77 -40.11 -5.26
C CYS A 33 -8.15 -38.62 -5.22
N ILE A 34 -7.14 -37.74 -5.25
CA ILE A 34 -7.33 -36.29 -5.15
C ILE A 34 -7.43 -35.65 -6.55
N PRO A 35 -8.48 -34.85 -6.85
CA PRO A 35 -8.61 -34.11 -8.11
C PRO A 35 -7.44 -33.15 -8.38
N TYR A 36 -6.89 -33.15 -9.59
CA TYR A 36 -5.83 -32.23 -9.96
C TYR A 36 -6.40 -30.86 -10.36
N THR A 37 -6.18 -29.86 -9.51
CA THR A 37 -6.46 -28.45 -9.84
C THR A 37 -5.24 -27.81 -10.52
N ARG A 38 -5.38 -27.36 -11.76
CA ARG A 38 -4.33 -26.61 -12.46
C ARG A 38 -4.13 -25.28 -11.73
N LYS A 39 -2.99 -25.09 -11.04
CA LYS A 39 -2.62 -23.77 -10.50
C LYS A 39 -2.58 -22.77 -11.66
N ARG A 40 -3.40 -21.71 -11.61
CA ARG A 40 -3.21 -20.53 -12.50
C ARG A 40 -1.80 -20.02 -12.27
N LYS A 41 -1.06 -19.74 -13.35
CA LYS A 41 0.36 -19.33 -13.31
C LYS A 41 0.53 -18.12 -12.40
N ARG A 42 1.07 -18.34 -11.20
CA ARG A 42 1.83 -17.33 -10.44
C ARG A 42 3.13 -17.15 -11.22
N TYR A 43 3.38 -15.96 -11.76
CA TYR A 43 4.71 -15.62 -12.25
C TYR A 43 5.62 -15.47 -11.03
N THR A 44 6.38 -16.51 -10.72
CA THR A 44 7.47 -16.44 -9.75
C THR A 44 8.76 -16.53 -10.54
N ASN A 45 9.45 -15.41 -10.72
CA ASN A 45 10.84 -15.39 -11.18
C ASN A 45 11.71 -15.87 -10.01
N SER A 46 11.97 -17.17 -9.94
CA SER A 46 13.05 -17.71 -9.12
C SER A 46 13.74 -18.82 -9.90
N LEU A 47 14.99 -18.53 -10.29
CA LEU A 47 15.97 -19.50 -10.73
C LEU A 47 16.85 -19.79 -9.51
N SER A 48 16.77 -21.00 -8.95
CA SER A 48 17.95 -21.84 -8.66
C SER A 48 17.63 -23.06 -7.76
N PRO A 49 18.49 -24.10 -7.81
CA PRO A 49 18.17 -25.46 -7.38
C PRO A 49 18.84 -25.84 -6.05
N ARG A 50 18.31 -26.85 -5.35
CA ARG A 50 19.07 -28.07 -4.99
C ARG A 50 18.28 -29.10 -4.20
N ASP A 51 18.56 -30.34 -4.56
CA ASP A 51 18.39 -31.56 -3.77
C ASP A 51 18.98 -31.43 -2.37
N SER A 52 18.34 -32.06 -1.37
CA SER A 52 18.91 -33.21 -0.65
C SER A 52 17.96 -33.74 0.43
N LEU A 53 18.10 -35.04 0.65
CA LEU A 53 17.43 -35.93 1.59
C LEU A 53 17.36 -35.44 3.05
N ALA A 54 16.24 -35.76 3.72
CA ALA A 54 16.16 -36.33 5.08
C ALA A 54 14.70 -36.75 5.33
N THR A 55 14.33 -38.01 5.11
CA THR A 55 14.23 -39.11 6.10
C THR A 55 13.25 -38.85 7.24
N ALA A 56 12.34 -39.82 7.39
CA ALA A 56 11.18 -39.89 8.25
C ALA A 56 11.44 -39.70 9.76
N ALA A 57 10.44 -39.14 10.44
CA ALA A 57 10.12 -39.47 11.83
C ALA A 57 8.60 -39.41 12.04
N THR A 58 8.06 -40.58 12.36
CA THR A 58 6.69 -40.93 12.78
C THR A 58 6.46 -40.52 14.24
N ALA A 59 5.32 -39.90 14.55
CA ALA A 59 4.60 -40.00 15.84
C ALA A 59 3.23 -39.29 15.67
N ALA A 60 2.12 -40.02 15.55
CA ALA A 60 1.29 -40.53 16.64
C ALA A 60 0.38 -39.46 17.29
N THR A 61 -0.83 -39.39 16.74
CA THR A 61 -2.16 -39.24 17.37
C THR A 61 -2.24 -38.71 18.80
N THR A 62 -2.92 -37.57 18.98
CA THR A 62 -3.97 -37.42 20.02
C THR A 62 -4.87 -36.22 19.69
N GLU A 63 -6.14 -36.47 19.35
CA GLU A 63 -7.21 -35.46 19.37
C GLU A 63 -7.61 -35.14 20.82
N PRO A 64 -8.09 -33.91 21.07
CA PRO A 64 -9.21 -33.74 21.99
C PRO A 64 -10.40 -33.01 21.35
N LEU A 65 -11.58 -33.54 21.69
CA LEU A 65 -12.94 -33.16 21.31
C LEU A 65 -13.36 -31.73 21.72
N PRO A 66 -14.44 -31.17 21.14
CA PRO A 66 -14.82 -29.77 21.28
C PRO A 66 -15.63 -29.51 22.56
N ALA A 67 -15.31 -28.43 23.28
CA ALA A 67 -16.16 -27.89 24.33
C ALA A 67 -16.99 -26.73 23.77
N THR A 68 -18.29 -26.98 23.66
CA THR A 68 -19.32 -25.98 23.40
C THR A 68 -19.54 -25.11 24.64
N THR A 69 -19.40 -23.80 24.49
CA THR A 69 -20.04 -22.82 25.39
C THR A 69 -20.65 -21.71 24.56
N HIS A 70 -21.99 -21.70 24.53
CA HIS A 70 -22.78 -20.56 24.13
C HIS A 70 -22.48 -19.38 25.07
N GLY A 71 -22.09 -18.25 24.50
CA GLY A 71 -21.90 -16.99 25.22
C GLY A 71 -22.13 -15.86 24.24
N ASP A 72 -23.33 -15.29 24.31
CA ASP A 72 -23.78 -14.10 23.59
C ASP A 72 -22.84 -12.93 23.94
N ASN A 73 -21.97 -12.52 23.01
CA ASN A 73 -21.14 -11.34 23.18
C ASN A 73 -21.10 -10.54 21.89
N ARG A 74 -21.80 -9.41 21.93
CA ARG A 74 -21.83 -8.37 20.91
C ARG A 74 -20.41 -7.82 20.72
N ALA A 75 -19.70 -8.31 19.70
CA ALA A 75 -18.31 -7.97 19.46
C ALA A 75 -18.16 -6.53 18.97
N THR A 76 -17.50 -5.69 19.76
CA THR A 76 -16.85 -4.46 19.30
C THR A 76 -15.76 -4.86 18.29
N PRO A 77 -15.61 -4.19 17.13
CA PRO A 77 -14.62 -4.60 16.13
C PRO A 77 -13.22 -4.42 16.72
N THR A 78 -12.63 -5.54 17.14
CA THR A 78 -11.25 -5.58 17.60
C THR A 78 -10.39 -5.47 16.36
N ILE A 79 -9.63 -4.38 16.25
CA ILE A 79 -8.62 -4.21 15.21
C ILE A 79 -7.66 -5.39 15.33
N GLN A 80 -7.74 -6.34 14.39
CA GLN A 80 -6.86 -7.49 14.32
C GLN A 80 -5.43 -6.96 14.15
N THR A 81 -4.68 -6.97 15.25
CA THR A 81 -3.25 -6.68 15.20
C THR A 81 -2.61 -7.96 14.72
N TYR A 82 -1.95 -7.93 13.57
CA TYR A 82 -1.21 -9.06 12.98
C TYR A 82 0.06 -9.38 13.79
N ARG A 83 -0.06 -9.46 15.12
CA ARG A 83 0.91 -10.07 16.04
C ARG A 83 0.82 -11.60 15.97
N GLY A 84 0.54 -12.16 14.79
CA GLY A 84 0.50 -13.60 14.53
C GLY A 84 1.82 -14.05 13.91
N ARG A 85 2.75 -14.56 14.73
CA ARG A 85 4.01 -15.18 14.26
C ARG A 85 3.79 -16.38 13.33
N ASP A 86 2.61 -16.99 13.35
CA ASP A 86 2.39 -18.29 12.73
C ASP A 86 2.22 -18.27 11.22
N GLN A 87 1.72 -17.16 10.67
CA GLN A 87 1.70 -17.00 9.22
C GLN A 87 3.09 -16.68 8.64
N TYR A 88 4.02 -16.14 9.45
CA TYR A 88 5.39 -15.82 9.02
C TYR A 88 6.31 -17.04 8.99
N LEU A 89 6.17 -17.97 9.94
CA LEU A 89 7.12 -19.07 10.11
C LEU A 89 6.72 -20.35 9.37
N GLY A 90 5.55 -20.38 8.70
CA GLY A 90 5.07 -21.58 8.00
C GLY A 90 4.95 -22.82 8.91
N ARG A 91 4.92 -22.62 10.22
CA ARG A 91 4.84 -23.70 11.21
C ARG A 91 3.37 -23.95 11.51
N HIS A 92 2.98 -25.23 11.46
CA HIS A 92 1.65 -25.77 11.77
C HIS A 92 1.23 -25.62 13.24
N VAL A 93 1.73 -24.61 13.96
CA VAL A 93 1.09 -24.22 15.21
C VAL A 93 -0.01 -23.24 14.81
N PRO A 94 -1.25 -23.40 15.28
CA PRO A 94 -2.28 -22.38 15.13
C PRO A 94 -2.09 -21.36 16.25
N PHE A 95 -1.51 -20.21 15.97
CA PHE A 95 -1.53 -19.06 16.86
C PHE A 95 -2.88 -18.41 16.65
N THR A 96 -3.86 -18.86 17.41
CA THR A 96 -5.12 -18.17 17.53
C THR A 96 -4.88 -16.96 18.43
N GLU A 97 -5.32 -15.76 18.02
CA GLU A 97 -5.24 -14.55 18.84
C GLU A 97 -5.87 -14.74 20.24
N SER A 98 -6.77 -15.72 20.38
CA SER A 98 -7.34 -16.17 21.66
C SER A 98 -6.32 -16.74 22.67
N ILE A 99 -5.10 -17.06 22.24
CA ILE A 99 -3.99 -17.52 23.10
C ILE A 99 -3.32 -16.32 23.79
N ILE A 100 -3.41 -15.12 23.19
CA ILE A 100 -3.06 -13.89 23.90
C ILE A 100 -4.22 -13.66 24.87
N PRO A 101 -4.00 -13.67 26.20
CA PRO A 101 -5.01 -13.21 27.13
C PRO A 101 -5.44 -11.84 26.62
N SER A 102 -6.73 -11.63 26.42
CA SER A 102 -7.28 -10.30 26.20
C SER A 102 -6.86 -9.47 27.40
N SER A 103 -5.68 -8.85 27.31
CA SER A 103 -5.30 -7.82 28.24
C SER A 103 -6.45 -6.84 28.12
N PRO A 104 -7.16 -6.52 29.22
CA PRO A 104 -8.02 -5.36 29.20
C PRO A 104 -7.06 -4.20 28.97
N VAL A 105 -6.78 -3.88 27.70
CA VAL A 105 -6.25 -2.58 27.32
C VAL A 105 -7.40 -1.69 27.76
N PRO A 106 -7.25 -0.97 28.87
CA PRO A 106 -8.38 -0.21 29.34
C PRO A 106 -8.73 0.78 28.22
N PRO A 107 -10.00 1.19 28.09
CA PRO A 107 -10.36 2.30 27.23
C PRO A 107 -9.83 3.59 27.89
N HIS A 108 -8.53 3.67 28.11
CA HIS A 108 -7.86 4.89 28.42
C HIS A 108 -7.98 5.72 27.16
N SER A 109 -8.67 6.85 27.28
CA SER A 109 -8.22 8.07 26.65
C SER A 109 -6.69 8.00 26.56
N ARG A 110 -6.16 7.74 25.35
CA ARG A 110 -4.73 7.44 25.14
C ARG A 110 -3.85 8.60 25.59
N LEU A 111 -4.45 9.79 25.61
CA LEU A 111 -3.85 11.04 26.01
C LEU A 111 -4.22 11.35 27.45
N SER A 112 -3.21 11.56 28.29
CA SER A 112 -3.44 12.11 29.62
C SER A 112 -4.01 13.54 29.51
N ARG A 113 -4.61 14.04 30.59
CA ARG A 113 -5.04 15.45 30.65
C ARG A 113 -3.90 16.43 30.37
N ALA A 114 -2.68 16.08 30.78
CA ALA A 114 -1.49 16.89 30.51
C ALA A 114 -1.15 16.91 29.01
N ASP A 115 -1.28 15.76 28.33
CA ASP A 115 -1.07 15.66 26.89
C ASP A 115 -2.07 16.51 26.10
N LEU A 116 -3.35 16.44 26.47
CA LEU A 116 -4.39 17.27 25.86
C LEU A 116 -4.14 18.77 26.05
N GLN A 117 -3.69 19.17 27.25
CA GLN A 117 -3.32 20.56 27.52
C GLN A 117 -2.13 21.01 26.67
N LEU A 118 -1.11 20.17 26.51
CA LEU A 118 0.05 20.48 25.67
C LEU A 118 -0.36 20.59 24.19
N LEU A 119 -1.15 19.65 23.67
CA LEU A 119 -1.63 19.67 22.29
C LEU A 119 -2.46 20.93 22.01
N ALA A 120 -3.34 21.32 22.94
CA ALA A 120 -4.10 22.56 22.83
C ALA A 120 -3.19 23.81 22.86
N GLN A 121 -2.19 23.86 23.76
CA GLN A 121 -1.24 24.97 23.84
C GLN A 121 -0.34 25.08 22.60
N GLN A 122 -0.04 23.96 21.95
CA GLN A 122 0.73 23.92 20.69
C GLN A 122 -0.16 24.16 19.45
N GLY A 123 -1.46 24.40 19.62
CA GLY A 123 -2.41 24.60 18.54
C GLY A 123 -2.59 23.37 17.65
N ALA A 124 -2.32 22.16 18.15
CA ALA A 124 -2.42 20.93 17.37
C ALA A 124 -3.87 20.65 16.90
N LEU A 125 -4.84 21.09 17.70
CA LEU A 125 -6.28 20.97 17.45
C LEU A 125 -6.86 22.17 16.67
N ASP A 126 -6.03 23.14 16.28
CA ASP A 126 -6.49 24.31 15.55
C ASP A 126 -6.72 23.94 14.08
N LEU A 127 -7.95 24.14 13.61
CA LEU A 127 -8.33 23.93 12.22
C LEU A 127 -8.60 25.30 11.55
N PRO A 128 -8.35 25.45 10.24
CA PRO A 128 -8.69 26.66 9.52
C PRO A 128 -10.22 26.81 9.43
N PRO A 129 -10.74 27.97 9.00
CA PRO A 129 -12.19 28.15 8.79
C PRO A 129 -12.77 27.07 7.89
N LYS A 130 -14.01 26.64 8.16
CA LYS A 130 -14.67 25.53 7.45
C LYS A 130 -14.61 25.64 5.90
N PRO A 131 -14.81 26.83 5.29
CA PRO A 131 -14.64 26.98 3.83
C PRO A 131 -13.26 26.59 3.32
N VAL A 132 -12.20 26.94 4.06
CA VAL A 132 -10.80 26.59 3.72
C VAL A 132 -10.57 25.08 3.88
N GLN A 133 -11.17 24.47 4.90
CA GLN A 133 -11.11 23.01 5.07
C GLN A 133 -11.77 22.29 3.89
N ASP A 134 -12.96 22.73 3.49
CA ASP A 134 -13.73 22.13 2.40
C ASP A 134 -13.00 22.29 1.05
N GLU A 135 -12.38 23.44 0.82
CA GLU A 135 -11.53 23.69 -0.34
C GLU A 135 -10.31 22.76 -0.38
N LEU A 136 -9.55 22.65 0.72
CA LEU A 136 -8.39 21.75 0.80
C LEU A 136 -8.79 20.27 0.61
N ILE A 137 -9.94 19.87 1.17
CA ILE A 137 -10.48 18.52 0.97
C ILE A 137 -10.82 18.30 -0.51
N ALA A 138 -11.48 19.26 -1.16
CA ALA A 138 -11.81 19.17 -2.58
C ALA A 138 -10.54 19.06 -3.44
N ILE A 139 -9.53 19.88 -3.17
CA ILE A 139 -8.23 19.87 -3.87
C ILE A 139 -7.56 18.49 -3.74
N PHE A 140 -7.53 17.91 -2.53
CA PHE A 140 -6.98 16.56 -2.36
C PHE A 140 -7.72 15.52 -3.20
N PHE A 141 -9.06 15.53 -3.20
CA PHE A 141 -9.82 14.56 -3.99
C PHE A 141 -9.72 14.78 -5.51
N GLN A 142 -9.52 16.03 -5.93
CA GLN A 142 -9.34 16.38 -7.34
C GLN A 142 -7.96 15.95 -7.85
N PHE A 143 -6.89 16.24 -7.11
CA PHE A 143 -5.51 16.07 -7.61
C PHE A 143 -4.73 14.97 -6.89
N GLY A 144 -4.85 14.86 -5.58
CA GLY A 144 -4.07 13.94 -4.75
C GLY A 144 -4.57 12.49 -4.79
N ALA A 145 -5.89 12.30 -4.78
CA ALA A 145 -6.52 10.98 -4.68
C ALA A 145 -6.26 10.10 -5.92
N VAL A 146 -5.95 10.69 -7.08
CA VAL A 146 -5.54 9.95 -8.29
C VAL A 146 -4.29 9.10 -8.02
N TRP A 147 -3.31 9.67 -7.33
CA TRP A 147 -2.02 9.04 -7.05
C TRP A 147 -1.97 8.36 -5.68
N THR A 148 -2.86 8.78 -4.77
CA THR A 148 -2.88 8.34 -3.37
C THR A 148 -4.34 8.05 -2.91
N PRO A 149 -5.03 7.04 -3.48
CA PRO A 149 -6.45 6.76 -3.23
C PRO A 149 -6.70 6.02 -1.90
N ILE A 150 -6.22 6.59 -0.80
CA ILE A 150 -6.14 5.92 0.52
C ILE A 150 -7.12 6.47 1.56
N ILE A 151 -7.96 7.44 1.19
CA ILE A 151 -8.92 8.06 2.12
C ILE A 151 -10.27 7.37 1.97
N HIS A 152 -10.76 6.80 3.07
CA HIS A 152 -12.10 6.25 3.13
C HIS A 152 -13.12 7.39 3.36
N PRO A 153 -14.17 7.54 2.55
CA PRO A 153 -15.13 8.65 2.69
C PRO A 153 -15.78 8.74 4.07
N ALA A 154 -16.04 7.60 4.72
CA ALA A 154 -16.63 7.57 6.05
C ALA A 154 -15.75 8.22 7.14
N TRP A 155 -14.42 8.31 6.92
CA TRP A 155 -13.52 8.98 7.87
C TRP A 155 -13.74 10.50 7.92
N LEU A 156 -14.35 11.09 6.89
CA LEU A 156 -14.63 12.54 6.79
C LEU A 156 -16.10 12.89 7.02
N ALA A 157 -16.99 11.88 7.09
CA ALA A 157 -18.45 12.08 7.17
C ALA A 157 -19.02 11.96 8.60
N GLY A 158 -18.18 11.64 9.59
CA GLY A 158 -18.60 11.48 10.98
C GLY A 158 -18.75 12.80 11.73
N GLU A 159 -19.46 12.75 12.86
CA GLU A 159 -19.58 13.88 13.80
C GLU A 159 -18.22 14.27 14.42
N HIS A 160 -17.35 13.26 14.59
CA HIS A 160 -16.00 13.42 15.12
C HIS A 160 -14.99 12.93 14.07
N VAL A 161 -14.39 13.88 13.34
CA VAL A 161 -13.32 13.59 12.38
C VAL A 161 -11.97 13.70 13.10
N SER A 162 -11.08 12.75 12.83
CA SER A 162 -9.72 12.74 13.38
C SER A 162 -8.97 14.03 13.03
N TYR A 163 -8.47 14.73 14.05
CA TYR A 163 -7.63 15.91 13.84
C TYR A 163 -6.35 15.53 13.10
N LEU A 164 -5.76 14.37 13.41
CA LEU A 164 -4.57 13.90 12.69
C LEU A 164 -4.86 13.75 11.20
N LEU A 165 -6.00 13.14 10.85
CA LEU A 165 -6.42 12.97 9.45
C LEU A 165 -6.58 14.32 8.75
N LEU A 166 -7.28 15.27 9.37
CA LEU A 166 -7.49 16.59 8.79
C LEU A 166 -6.19 17.34 8.57
N GLN A 167 -5.33 17.41 9.60
CA GLN A 167 -4.04 18.12 9.49
C GLN A 167 -3.14 17.48 8.43
N SER A 168 -3.06 16.14 8.37
CA SER A 168 -2.31 15.41 7.35
C SER A 168 -2.86 15.62 5.94
N LEU A 169 -4.19 15.64 5.79
CA LEU A 169 -4.84 15.88 4.49
C LEU A 169 -4.63 17.32 4.02
N PHE A 170 -4.77 18.30 4.92
CA PHE A 170 -4.52 19.71 4.62
C PHE A 170 -3.07 19.98 4.24
N LEU A 171 -2.12 19.32 4.90
CA LEU A 171 -0.72 19.35 4.48
C LEU A 171 -0.58 18.90 3.02
N ALA A 172 -1.08 17.71 2.68
CA ALA A 172 -0.96 17.17 1.33
C ALA A 172 -1.64 18.08 0.29
N ALA A 173 -2.85 18.55 0.58
CA ALA A 173 -3.61 19.47 -0.27
C ALA A 173 -2.89 20.81 -0.47
N SER A 174 -2.31 21.39 0.59
CA SER A 174 -1.59 22.67 0.52
C SER A 174 -0.37 22.63 -0.40
N ARG A 175 0.19 21.43 -0.66
CA ARG A 175 1.29 21.24 -1.62
C ARG A 175 0.81 21.14 -3.07
N MET A 176 -0.50 21.05 -3.30
CA MET A 176 -1.14 20.92 -4.62
C MET A 176 -1.80 22.24 -5.07
N THR A 177 -1.81 23.26 -4.21
CA THR A 177 -2.41 24.56 -4.54
C THR A 177 -1.43 25.45 -5.31
N ASN A 178 -1.88 26.05 -6.41
CA ASN A 178 -1.08 26.96 -7.26
C ASN A 178 -0.79 28.34 -6.63
N ASN A 179 -1.08 28.56 -5.35
CA ASN A 179 -0.94 29.87 -4.71
C ASN A 179 0.48 30.13 -4.16
N SER A 180 1.50 29.63 -4.85
CA SER A 180 2.88 30.09 -4.65
C SER A 180 3.00 31.48 -5.25
N SER A 181 2.91 32.53 -4.43
CA SER A 181 3.44 33.82 -4.87
C SER A 181 4.93 33.61 -5.23
N PRO A 182 5.42 34.10 -6.39
CA PRO A 182 6.79 33.87 -6.86
C PRO A 182 7.86 34.41 -5.90
N ASP A 183 7.47 35.36 -5.06
CA ASP A 183 8.30 35.84 -3.97
C ASP A 183 8.12 34.89 -2.79
N GLY A 184 9.07 33.97 -2.61
CA GLY A 184 9.22 33.04 -1.48
C GLY A 184 9.44 33.74 -0.13
N VAL A 185 8.75 34.85 0.12
CA VAL A 185 8.55 35.43 1.42
C VAL A 185 7.22 34.90 1.91
N ASP A 186 7.29 33.92 2.79
CA ASP A 186 6.22 33.54 3.71
C ASP A 186 5.80 34.80 4.48
N SER A 187 4.99 35.66 3.87
CA SER A 187 4.52 36.94 4.40
C SER A 187 3.41 36.68 5.40
N SER A 188 3.76 35.88 6.41
CA SER A 188 3.20 35.73 7.75
C SER A 188 3.87 34.49 8.31
N SER A 189 4.98 34.68 8.99
CA SER A 189 5.48 33.78 10.03
C SER A 189 4.36 33.56 11.06
N GLY A 190 3.42 32.66 10.74
CA GLY A 190 2.17 32.48 11.50
C GLY A 190 0.90 32.27 10.68
N SER A 191 0.91 32.12 9.35
CA SER A 191 -0.30 31.65 8.66
C SER A 191 -0.67 30.25 9.18
N ASN A 192 -1.78 30.20 9.92
CA ASN A 192 -2.39 28.98 10.45
C ASN A 192 -2.77 27.96 9.36
N SER A 193 -2.64 28.32 8.08
CA SER A 193 -2.99 27.51 6.91
C SER A 193 -1.80 27.20 6.00
N SER A 194 -0.56 27.25 6.51
CA SER A 194 0.64 26.86 5.75
C SER A 194 0.92 25.35 5.84
N ALA A 195 1.59 24.80 4.82
CA ALA A 195 2.04 23.40 4.81
C ALA A 195 2.87 23.05 6.07
N ALA A 196 3.79 23.93 6.49
CA ALA A 196 4.59 23.75 7.68
C ALA A 196 3.76 23.74 8.97
N ALA A 197 2.71 24.57 9.06
CA ALA A 197 1.80 24.57 10.21
C ALA A 197 1.00 23.27 10.29
N PHE A 198 0.39 22.83 9.16
CA PHE A 198 -0.33 21.56 9.08
C PHE A 198 0.57 20.37 9.44
N TYR A 199 1.79 20.34 8.89
CA TYR A 199 2.79 19.33 9.20
C TYR A 199 3.12 19.28 10.70
N ARG A 200 3.45 20.43 11.31
CA ARG A 200 3.80 20.51 12.74
C ARG A 200 2.67 19.96 13.61
N ARG A 201 1.41 20.35 13.34
CA ARG A 201 0.24 19.90 14.09
C ARG A 201 0.00 18.40 13.93
N ALA A 202 0.03 17.90 12.70
CA ALA A 202 -0.12 16.47 12.41
C ALA A 202 1.00 15.63 13.07
N LYS A 203 2.25 16.10 13.02
CA LYS A 203 3.39 15.43 13.69
C LYS A 203 3.17 15.31 15.20
N LEU A 204 2.69 16.36 15.85
CA LEU A 204 2.34 16.33 17.28
C LEU A 204 1.26 15.27 17.56
N LEU A 205 0.13 15.32 16.84
CA LEU A 205 -0.97 14.37 17.03
C LEU A 205 -0.55 12.92 16.79
N PHE A 206 0.30 12.68 15.79
CA PHE A 206 0.83 11.36 15.46
C PHE A 206 1.65 10.78 16.62
N PHE A 207 2.63 11.52 17.14
CA PHE A 207 3.53 11.02 18.18
C PHE A 207 2.90 10.95 19.57
N PHE A 208 1.87 11.75 19.83
CA PHE A 208 1.08 11.63 21.05
C PHE A 208 0.11 10.45 21.01
N GLY A 209 -0.15 9.87 19.83
CA GLY A 209 -1.00 8.68 19.69
C GLY A 209 -2.49 8.98 19.81
N ASP A 210 -2.90 10.16 19.32
CA ASP A 210 -4.31 10.60 19.32
C ASP A 210 -5.22 9.66 18.52
N GLU A 211 -4.74 9.16 17.37
CA GLU A 211 -5.53 8.32 16.47
C GLU A 211 -5.49 6.83 16.85
N PRO A 212 -6.66 6.21 17.14
CA PRO A 212 -6.71 4.80 17.48
C PRO A 212 -6.72 3.81 16.32
N ASP A 213 -7.26 4.20 15.16
CA ASP A 213 -7.37 3.32 14.00
C ASP A 213 -6.03 3.28 13.23
N PRO A 214 -5.37 2.10 13.14
CA PRO A 214 -4.10 2.01 12.45
C PRO A 214 -4.22 2.27 10.95
N LEU A 215 -5.38 2.06 10.32
CA LEU A 215 -5.55 2.38 8.90
C LEU A 215 -5.53 3.89 8.67
N ILE A 216 -6.17 4.66 9.56
CA ILE A 216 -6.08 6.13 9.56
C ILE A 216 -4.64 6.54 9.86
N LEU A 217 -3.99 5.94 10.86
CA LEU A 217 -2.61 6.25 11.23
C LEU A 217 -1.62 6.02 10.06
N ILE A 218 -1.74 4.89 9.36
CA ILE A 218 -0.94 4.58 8.16
C ILE A 218 -1.24 5.60 7.05
N ALA A 219 -2.52 5.91 6.79
CA ALA A 219 -2.89 6.89 5.78
C ALA A 219 -2.29 8.28 6.09
N CYS A 220 -2.34 8.70 7.35
CA CYS A 220 -1.78 9.97 7.82
C CYS A 220 -0.26 10.01 7.66
N ALA A 221 0.45 8.93 7.96
CA ALA A 221 1.89 8.84 7.70
C ALA A 221 2.22 8.91 6.20
N ILE A 222 1.42 8.28 5.32
CA ILE A 222 1.57 8.42 3.86
C ILE A 222 1.30 9.86 3.40
N LEU A 223 0.35 10.56 4.03
CA LEU A 223 0.07 11.97 3.73
C LEU A 223 1.15 12.91 4.26
N LEU A 224 1.75 12.60 5.42
CA LEU A 224 2.87 13.36 5.98
C LEU A 224 4.13 13.30 5.11
N HIS A 225 4.26 12.26 4.29
CA HIS A 225 5.33 12.15 3.28
C HIS A 225 5.36 13.33 2.28
N TRP A 226 4.24 14.04 2.08
CA TRP A 226 4.19 15.22 1.22
C TRP A 226 4.93 16.43 1.80
N TYR A 227 5.37 16.35 3.05
CA TYR A 227 6.31 17.29 3.63
C TYR A 227 7.74 16.80 3.46
N ASN A 228 8.57 17.62 2.84
CA ASN A 228 9.99 17.35 2.66
C ASN A 228 10.76 18.69 2.67
N PRO A 229 11.16 19.18 3.85
CA PRO A 229 11.78 20.51 3.97
C PRO A 229 13.27 20.52 3.63
N VAL A 230 13.88 19.35 3.45
CA VAL A 230 15.33 19.19 3.22
C VAL A 230 15.60 18.14 2.15
N GLY A 231 16.74 18.29 1.46
CA GLY A 231 17.22 17.33 0.48
C GLY A 231 17.77 16.04 1.09
N PRO A 232 18.04 15.01 0.26
CA PRO A 232 18.51 13.70 0.71
C PRO A 232 19.89 13.71 1.38
N GLU A 233 20.68 14.76 1.19
CA GLU A 233 21.98 14.97 1.84
C GLU A 233 21.87 15.28 3.33
N THR A 234 20.71 15.74 3.80
CA THR A 234 20.48 16.11 5.19
C THR A 234 19.74 15.01 5.95
N VAL A 235 20.28 14.58 7.09
CA VAL A 235 19.61 13.63 7.98
C VAL A 235 18.48 14.34 8.72
N SER A 236 17.24 13.91 8.51
CA SER A 236 16.07 14.49 9.17
C SER A 236 14.93 13.48 9.33
N THR A 237 14.18 13.61 10.43
CA THR A 237 12.92 12.89 10.67
C THR A 237 11.74 13.47 9.92
N ASP A 238 11.96 14.55 9.17
CA ASP A 238 10.89 15.31 8.52
C ASP A 238 10.87 15.07 7.01
N THR A 239 11.68 14.11 6.55
CA THR A 239 11.78 13.73 5.15
C THR A 239 10.63 12.82 4.74
N SER A 240 10.29 12.86 3.46
CA SER A 240 9.35 11.93 2.82
C SER A 240 9.69 10.46 3.10
N GLY A 241 11.00 10.14 3.06
CA GLY A 241 11.49 8.79 3.36
C GLY A 241 11.22 8.37 4.80
N PHE A 242 11.40 9.25 5.79
CA PHE A 242 11.13 8.91 7.20
C PHE A 242 9.66 8.54 7.42
N TRP A 243 8.74 9.34 6.90
CA TRP A 243 7.30 9.10 7.06
C TRP A 243 6.83 7.84 6.34
N LEU A 244 7.36 7.59 5.13
CA LEU A 244 7.04 6.36 4.42
C LEU A 244 7.53 5.13 5.19
N ARG A 245 8.78 5.13 5.70
CA ARG A 245 9.32 4.03 6.53
C ARG A 245 8.50 3.82 7.81
N THR A 246 7.99 4.90 8.39
CA THR A 246 7.10 4.84 9.56
C THR A 246 5.77 4.18 9.19
N ALA A 247 5.16 4.57 8.07
CA ALA A 247 3.92 3.98 7.57
C ALA A 247 4.08 2.48 7.27
N GLU A 248 5.18 2.10 6.61
CA GLU A 248 5.54 0.71 6.32
C GLU A 248 5.68 -0.12 7.60
N ALA A 249 6.41 0.38 8.60
CA ALA A 249 6.61 -0.31 9.86
C ALA A 249 5.27 -0.61 10.56
N ILE A 250 4.31 0.31 10.50
CA ILE A 250 2.96 0.11 11.06
C ILE A 250 2.15 -0.85 10.16
N ALA A 251 2.26 -0.72 8.83
CA ALA A 251 1.60 -1.59 7.86
C ALA A 251 2.00 -3.07 8.02
N PHE A 252 3.28 -3.35 8.29
CA PHE A 252 3.76 -4.70 8.62
C PHE A 252 3.16 -5.22 9.92
N GLN A 253 3.07 -4.39 10.97
CA GLN A 253 2.50 -4.78 12.27
C GLN A 253 1.02 -5.15 12.21
N VAL A 254 0.24 -4.53 11.32
CA VAL A 254 -1.19 -4.83 11.13
C VAL A 254 -1.47 -5.76 9.96
N GLY A 255 -0.43 -6.28 9.30
CA GLY A 255 -0.57 -7.30 8.28
C GLY A 255 -1.06 -6.79 6.92
N LEU A 256 -0.89 -5.49 6.59
CA LEU A 256 -1.30 -4.98 5.27
C LEU A 256 -0.56 -5.63 4.10
N HIS A 257 0.63 -6.18 4.35
CA HIS A 257 1.42 -6.96 3.39
C HIS A 257 0.86 -8.38 3.15
N LYS A 258 -0.27 -8.73 3.78
CA LYS A 258 -0.94 -10.00 3.56
C LYS A 258 -2.27 -9.82 2.86
N GLU A 259 -2.57 -10.71 1.93
CA GLU A 259 -3.80 -10.68 1.17
C GLU A 259 -5.01 -10.78 2.13
N PRO A 260 -5.87 -9.75 2.17
CA PRO A 260 -7.07 -9.78 3.01
C PRO A 260 -8.00 -10.92 2.59
N THR A 261 -8.58 -11.61 3.58
CA THR A 261 -9.59 -12.65 3.36
C THR A 261 -10.86 -12.06 2.74
N GLY A 262 -11.73 -12.91 2.18
CA GLY A 262 -12.92 -12.45 1.45
C GLY A 262 -13.93 -11.68 2.31
N ASP A 263 -13.95 -11.95 3.62
CA ASP A 263 -14.80 -11.35 4.64
C ASP A 263 -14.16 -10.13 5.34
N GLU A 264 -12.89 -9.83 5.06
CA GLU A 264 -12.17 -8.75 5.73
C GLU A 264 -12.81 -7.38 5.44
N PRO A 265 -13.14 -6.60 6.48
CA PRO A 265 -13.65 -5.24 6.30
C PRO A 265 -12.68 -4.37 5.51
N GLN A 266 -13.23 -3.49 4.66
CA GLN A 266 -12.46 -2.52 3.89
C GLN A 266 -11.32 -3.15 3.06
N ARG A 267 -11.50 -4.40 2.60
CA ARG A 267 -10.56 -5.15 1.76
C ARG A 267 -9.90 -4.31 0.65
N GLY A 268 -10.72 -3.58 -0.10
CA GLY A 268 -10.23 -2.70 -1.18
C GLY A 268 -9.33 -1.57 -0.66
N LEU A 269 -9.67 -0.95 0.47
CA LEU A 269 -8.83 0.07 1.10
C LEU A 269 -7.50 -0.49 1.57
N ARG A 270 -7.48 -1.67 2.20
CA ARG A 270 -6.24 -2.31 2.67
C ARG A 270 -5.26 -2.57 1.53
N ARG A 271 -5.77 -3.06 0.40
CA ARG A 271 -4.98 -3.24 -0.84
C ARG A 271 -4.50 -1.90 -1.39
N ARG A 272 -5.35 -0.88 -1.46
CA ARG A 272 -4.95 0.46 -1.93
C ARG A 272 -3.85 1.05 -1.05
N LEU A 273 -3.98 0.98 0.29
CA LEU A 273 -2.95 1.40 1.24
C LEU A 273 -1.62 0.66 0.99
N TRP A 274 -1.64 -0.67 0.90
CA TRP A 274 -0.44 -1.46 0.64
C TRP A 274 0.25 -1.07 -0.67
N TRP A 275 -0.52 -1.00 -1.77
CA TRP A 275 0.04 -0.67 -3.08
C TRP A 275 0.50 0.79 -3.20
N THR A 276 -0.12 1.71 -2.45
CA THR A 276 0.40 3.08 -2.29
C THR A 276 1.74 3.10 -1.55
N LEU A 277 1.94 2.26 -0.53
CA LEU A 277 3.26 2.14 0.12
C LEU A 277 4.30 1.59 -0.86
N VAL A 278 3.98 0.50 -1.57
CA VAL A 278 4.88 -0.13 -2.57
C VAL A 278 5.31 0.88 -3.64
N LEU A 279 4.36 1.60 -4.25
CA LEU A 279 4.70 2.54 -5.32
C LEU A 279 5.53 3.71 -4.79
N ARG A 280 5.22 4.22 -3.58
CA ARG A 280 5.96 5.35 -2.99
C ARG A 280 7.36 4.93 -2.59
N ASP A 281 7.56 3.73 -2.07
CA ASP A 281 8.88 3.21 -1.74
C ASP A 281 9.76 3.12 -3.00
N CYS A 282 9.18 2.71 -4.13
CA CYS A 282 9.89 2.69 -5.40
C CYS A 282 10.30 4.11 -5.88
N ILE A 283 9.39 5.09 -5.83
CA ILE A 283 9.66 6.46 -6.27
C ILE A 283 10.71 7.13 -5.37
N ILE A 284 10.56 7.00 -4.05
CA ILE A 284 11.51 7.56 -3.10
C ILE A 284 12.88 6.92 -3.29
N ALA A 285 12.95 5.59 -3.33
CA ALA A 285 14.19 4.86 -3.52
C ALA A 285 14.92 5.29 -4.80
N ALA A 286 14.17 5.37 -5.91
CA ALA A 286 14.68 5.87 -7.19
C ALA A 286 15.25 7.28 -7.05
N GLY A 287 14.55 8.12 -6.30
CA GLY A 287 14.86 9.51 -6.22
C GLY A 287 16.04 9.91 -5.36
N VAL A 288 16.13 9.29 -4.18
CA VAL A 288 17.19 9.60 -3.22
C VAL A 288 18.39 8.64 -3.36
N GLY A 289 18.34 7.73 -4.34
CA GLY A 289 19.39 6.73 -4.59
C GLY A 289 19.58 5.72 -3.45
N ARG A 290 18.51 5.43 -2.68
CA ARG A 290 18.55 4.48 -1.55
C ARG A 290 17.79 3.19 -1.90
N PRO A 291 18.13 2.04 -1.30
CA PRO A 291 17.38 0.79 -1.53
C PRO A 291 15.92 0.88 -1.07
N ARG A 292 15.03 0.16 -1.75
CA ARG A 292 13.64 -0.04 -1.33
C ARG A 292 13.56 -0.71 0.04
N ALA A 293 12.58 -0.31 0.84
CA ALA A 293 12.22 -0.95 2.09
C ALA A 293 11.47 -2.26 1.89
N ILE A 294 10.54 -2.24 0.95
CA ILE A 294 9.57 -3.29 0.76
C ILE A 294 10.16 -4.32 -0.20
N ASN A 295 10.40 -5.51 0.33
CA ASN A 295 10.63 -6.69 -0.51
C ASN A 295 9.29 -7.35 -0.80
N LEU A 296 8.85 -7.29 -2.06
CA LEU A 296 7.59 -7.89 -2.48
C LEU A 296 7.54 -9.42 -2.33
N SER A 297 8.69 -10.07 -2.11
CA SER A 297 8.73 -11.51 -1.78
C SER A 297 8.08 -11.81 -0.42
N ASP A 298 7.99 -10.82 0.47
CA ASP A 298 7.39 -10.96 1.80
C ASP A 298 5.87 -10.69 1.79
N SER A 299 5.34 -10.23 0.65
CA SER A 299 3.94 -9.87 0.44
C SER A 299 3.22 -10.87 -0.46
N ASP A 300 1.99 -11.23 -0.11
CA ASP A 300 1.09 -12.01 -0.98
C ASP A 300 -0.15 -11.25 -1.43
N VAL A 301 -0.23 -9.94 -1.11
CA VAL A 301 -1.28 -9.03 -1.58
C VAL A 301 -1.34 -9.04 -3.10
N LEU A 302 -2.52 -9.30 -3.63
CA LEU A 302 -2.77 -9.30 -5.07
C LEU A 302 -2.73 -7.86 -5.60
N ALA A 303 -2.34 -7.71 -6.87
CA ALA A 303 -2.37 -6.43 -7.58
C ALA A 303 -3.74 -5.74 -7.43
N PRO A 304 -3.76 -4.40 -7.32
CA PRO A 304 -5.02 -3.68 -7.17
C PRO A 304 -5.84 -3.80 -8.46
N SER A 305 -7.14 -3.62 -8.33
CA SER A 305 -8.12 -3.74 -9.40
C SER A 305 -9.23 -2.72 -9.22
N LEU A 306 -10.07 -2.53 -10.25
CA LEU A 306 -11.23 -1.64 -10.15
C LEU A 306 -12.20 -2.06 -9.04
N ALA A 307 -12.26 -3.34 -8.68
CA ALA A 307 -13.09 -3.84 -7.58
C ALA A 307 -12.63 -3.37 -6.19
N ASP A 308 -11.43 -2.80 -6.07
CA ASP A 308 -10.91 -2.27 -4.81
C ASP A 308 -11.36 -0.82 -4.55
N PHE A 309 -12.14 -0.23 -5.46
CA PHE A 309 -12.68 1.12 -5.40
C PHE A 309 -14.21 1.06 -5.30
N ASN A 310 -14.80 1.98 -4.53
CA ASN A 310 -16.25 2.12 -4.44
C ASN A 310 -16.71 3.25 -5.37
N PHE A 311 -17.57 2.90 -6.34
CA PHE A 311 -18.14 3.83 -7.31
C PHE A 311 -19.65 4.03 -7.11
N ASP A 312 -20.24 3.42 -6.10
CA ASP A 312 -21.70 3.39 -5.91
C ASP A 312 -22.24 4.75 -5.46
N HIS A 313 -23.52 5.01 -5.78
CA HIS A 313 -24.28 6.17 -5.30
C HIS A 313 -23.74 7.55 -5.75
N ARG A 314 -23.03 7.63 -6.88
CA ARG A 314 -22.56 8.89 -7.47
C ARG A 314 -23.27 9.20 -8.79
N PRO A 315 -23.47 10.49 -9.15
CA PRO A 315 -23.91 10.86 -10.49
C PRO A 315 -22.94 10.35 -11.56
N ASP A 316 -23.45 9.99 -12.74
CA ASP A 316 -22.69 9.34 -13.82
C ASP A 316 -21.36 10.03 -14.16
N GLN A 317 -21.35 11.37 -14.23
CA GLN A 317 -20.15 12.16 -14.51
C GLN A 317 -19.05 11.99 -13.44
N GLN A 318 -19.43 12.05 -12.15
CA GLN A 318 -18.48 11.87 -11.04
C GLN A 318 -18.01 10.42 -10.95
N GLN A 319 -18.89 9.47 -11.25
CA GLN A 319 -18.56 8.06 -11.30
C GLN A 319 -17.52 7.77 -12.38
N GLN A 320 -17.71 8.32 -13.59
CA GLN A 320 -16.78 8.16 -14.71
C GLN A 320 -15.40 8.75 -14.38
N GLN A 321 -15.36 9.96 -13.80
CA GLN A 321 -14.11 10.59 -13.36
C GLN A 321 -13.37 9.72 -12.33
N GLN A 322 -14.06 9.20 -11.31
CA GLN A 322 -13.43 8.32 -10.32
C GLN A 322 -12.92 7.01 -10.91
N GLN A 323 -13.64 6.43 -11.87
CA GLN A 323 -13.16 5.24 -12.58
C GLN A 323 -11.88 5.53 -13.37
N GLN A 324 -11.76 6.71 -13.98
CA GLN A 324 -10.54 7.14 -14.65
C GLN A 324 -9.38 7.33 -13.67
N HIS A 325 -9.63 7.97 -12.53
CA HIS A 325 -8.64 8.11 -11.45
C HIS A 325 -8.16 6.74 -10.95
N ALA A 326 -9.09 5.79 -10.78
CA ALA A 326 -8.73 4.43 -10.40
C ALA A 326 -7.86 3.75 -11.47
N ARG A 327 -8.21 3.84 -12.76
CA ARG A 327 -7.40 3.27 -13.86
C ARG A 327 -5.99 3.87 -13.91
N LEU A 328 -5.86 5.18 -13.70
CA LEU A 328 -4.57 5.86 -13.59
C LEU A 328 -3.73 5.27 -12.46
N PHE A 329 -4.29 5.11 -11.26
CA PHE A 329 -3.60 4.45 -10.15
C PHE A 329 -3.16 3.02 -10.50
N LEU A 330 -4.05 2.24 -11.14
CA LEU A 330 -3.75 0.85 -11.54
C LEU A 330 -2.59 0.77 -12.54
N ALA A 331 -2.49 1.72 -13.48
CA ALA A 331 -1.37 1.81 -14.42
C ALA A 331 -0.09 2.36 -13.77
N TYR A 332 -0.23 3.23 -12.77
CA TYR A 332 0.88 3.88 -12.07
C TYR A 332 1.68 2.91 -11.19
N VAL A 333 1.00 1.97 -10.52
CA VAL A 333 1.65 0.95 -9.67
C VAL A 333 2.75 0.17 -10.43
N PRO A 334 2.47 -0.50 -11.57
CA PRO A 334 3.48 -1.29 -12.26
C PRO A 334 4.62 -0.46 -12.86
N ILE A 335 4.38 0.76 -13.36
CA ILE A 335 5.48 1.60 -13.88
C ILE A 335 6.42 2.06 -12.77
N CYS A 336 5.90 2.40 -11.58
CA CYS A 336 6.74 2.71 -10.42
C CYS A 336 7.53 1.48 -9.95
N GLN A 337 6.94 0.28 -10.00
CA GLN A 337 7.68 -0.95 -9.70
C GLN A 337 8.84 -1.17 -10.68
N LEU A 338 8.59 -0.98 -11.99
CA LEU A 338 9.63 -1.09 -13.02
C LEU A 338 10.75 -0.06 -12.80
N LEU A 339 10.40 1.18 -12.46
CA LEU A 339 11.38 2.20 -12.08
C LEU A 339 12.25 1.75 -10.90
N GLY A 340 11.62 1.21 -9.85
CA GLY A 340 12.33 0.66 -8.69
C GLY A 340 13.26 -0.51 -9.07
N ASP A 341 12.81 -1.41 -9.95
CA ASP A 341 13.60 -2.55 -10.41
C ASP A 341 14.78 -2.13 -11.30
N ILE A 342 14.61 -1.10 -12.13
CA ILE A 342 15.68 -0.49 -12.94
C ILE A 342 16.73 0.11 -12.00
N VAL A 343 16.32 0.95 -11.05
CA VAL A 343 17.25 1.61 -10.12
C VAL A 343 18.01 0.58 -9.29
N GLU A 344 17.33 -0.43 -8.75
CA GLU A 344 18.02 -1.50 -8.05
C GLU A 344 18.96 -2.29 -8.96
N GLY A 345 18.59 -2.53 -10.22
CA GLY A 345 19.47 -3.19 -11.19
C GLY A 345 20.72 -2.39 -11.54
N CYS A 346 20.61 -1.06 -11.63
CA CYS A 346 21.73 -0.17 -11.89
C CYS A 346 22.63 0.01 -10.65
N LEU A 347 22.04 0.14 -9.45
CA LEU A 347 22.77 0.40 -8.22
C LEU A 347 23.35 -0.86 -7.57
N ARG A 348 22.64 -2.00 -7.62
CA ARG A 348 23.14 -3.25 -7.04
C ARG A 348 24.07 -3.92 -8.04
N ARG A 349 25.38 -3.73 -7.87
CA ARG A 349 26.38 -4.59 -8.52
C ARG A 349 26.03 -6.05 -8.25
N PRO A 350 26.17 -6.98 -9.22
CA PRO A 350 25.94 -8.40 -9.01
C PRO A 350 27.03 -8.94 -8.08
N THR A 351 26.82 -8.76 -6.77
CA THR A 351 27.71 -9.23 -5.70
C THR A 351 27.37 -10.66 -5.30
N LEU A 352 26.23 -11.20 -5.76
CA LEU A 352 25.80 -12.55 -5.50
C LEU A 352 26.27 -13.50 -6.62
N PRO A 353 26.87 -14.65 -6.28
CA PRO A 353 27.43 -15.61 -7.24
C PRO A 353 26.39 -16.29 -8.16
N HIS A 354 25.09 -16.03 -7.97
CA HIS A 354 23.99 -16.57 -8.77
C HIS A 354 23.09 -15.49 -9.38
N SER A 355 23.50 -14.22 -9.37
CA SER A 355 22.76 -13.19 -10.08
C SER A 355 22.76 -13.47 -11.59
N PRO A 356 21.62 -13.31 -12.28
CA PRO A 356 21.58 -13.43 -13.73
C PRO A 356 22.55 -12.43 -14.37
N PRO A 357 23.08 -12.71 -15.57
CA PRO A 357 23.90 -11.76 -16.30
C PRO A 357 23.16 -10.43 -16.46
N GLN A 358 23.87 -9.31 -16.34
CA GLN A 358 23.31 -7.97 -16.46
C GLN A 358 22.51 -7.78 -17.77
N SER A 359 22.97 -8.36 -18.87
CA SER A 359 22.28 -8.34 -20.17
C SER A 359 20.94 -9.09 -20.16
N GLN A 360 20.79 -10.14 -19.36
CA GLN A 360 19.52 -10.85 -19.19
C GLN A 360 18.54 -10.03 -18.34
N GLN A 361 19.03 -9.38 -17.28
CA GLN A 361 18.22 -8.49 -16.45
C GLN A 361 17.73 -7.27 -17.24
N GLN A 362 18.60 -6.64 -18.02
CA GLN A 362 18.25 -5.53 -18.92
C GLN A 362 17.14 -5.93 -19.91
N LYS A 363 17.32 -7.04 -20.62
CA LYS A 363 16.28 -7.57 -21.53
C LYS A 363 14.96 -7.87 -20.83
N ALA A 364 15.00 -8.33 -19.58
CA ALA A 364 13.78 -8.59 -18.82
C ALA A 364 13.03 -7.29 -18.51
N LEU A 365 13.75 -6.23 -18.13
CA LEU A 365 13.19 -4.90 -17.88
C LEU A 365 12.63 -4.26 -19.16
N GLU A 366 13.38 -4.32 -20.27
CA GLU A 366 12.92 -3.83 -21.59
C GLU A 366 11.62 -4.51 -22.03
N ASN A 367 11.55 -5.84 -21.90
CA ASN A 367 10.33 -6.59 -22.22
C ASN A 367 9.16 -6.24 -21.29
N ALA A 368 9.42 -5.95 -20.01
CA ALA A 368 8.39 -5.59 -19.06
C ALA A 368 7.85 -4.17 -19.33
N LEU A 369 8.73 -3.21 -19.63
CA LEU A 369 8.35 -1.86 -20.06
C LEU A 369 7.55 -1.89 -21.37
N TYR A 370 8.01 -2.67 -22.35
CA TYR A 370 7.28 -2.86 -23.60
C TYR A 370 5.85 -3.38 -23.36
N ARG A 371 5.68 -4.35 -22.46
CA ARG A 371 4.33 -4.85 -22.10
C ARG A 371 3.49 -3.77 -21.44
N TRP A 372 4.05 -3.03 -20.49
CA TRP A 372 3.33 -1.95 -19.81
C TRP A 372 2.82 -0.91 -20.81
N VAL A 373 3.67 -0.45 -21.74
CA VAL A 373 3.30 0.54 -22.77
C VAL A 373 2.19 0.01 -23.70
N ASN A 374 2.21 -1.28 -24.05
CA ASN A 374 1.29 -1.83 -25.05
C ASN A 374 0.03 -2.47 -24.46
N GLN A 375 -0.02 -2.75 -23.15
CA GLN A 375 -1.11 -3.48 -22.49
C GLN A 375 -1.75 -2.69 -21.37
N ASP A 376 -0.96 -2.03 -20.53
CA ASP A 376 -1.46 -1.36 -19.33
C ASP A 376 -1.80 0.11 -19.61
N LEU A 377 -0.89 0.85 -20.28
CA LEU A 377 -1.10 2.26 -20.61
C LEU A 377 -2.35 2.53 -21.47
N PRO A 378 -2.68 1.74 -22.53
CA PRO A 378 -3.86 2.00 -23.36
C PRO A 378 -5.20 1.79 -22.64
N THR A 379 -5.20 1.19 -21.44
CA THR A 379 -6.41 1.08 -20.60
C THR A 379 -6.76 2.38 -19.87
N VAL A 380 -5.81 3.33 -19.86
CA VAL A 380 -6.01 4.71 -19.41
C VAL A 380 -6.46 5.52 -20.63
N ASP A 381 -7.74 5.87 -20.68
CA ASP A 381 -8.27 6.73 -21.74
C ASP A 381 -7.73 8.15 -21.54
N THR A 382 -6.71 8.54 -22.30
CA THR A 382 -6.07 9.86 -22.21
C THR A 382 -6.91 10.96 -22.85
N ALA A 383 -8.02 10.63 -23.54
CA ALA A 383 -8.79 11.56 -24.36
C ALA A 383 -9.77 12.45 -23.58
N THR A 384 -10.01 12.17 -22.30
CA THR A 384 -10.97 12.93 -21.47
C THR A 384 -10.35 13.52 -20.20
N VAL A 385 -9.02 13.56 -20.10
CA VAL A 385 -8.40 14.56 -19.21
C VAL A 385 -8.58 15.90 -19.91
N ASP A 386 -9.83 16.37 -19.95
CA ASP A 386 -10.14 17.75 -20.28
C ASP A 386 -9.32 18.56 -19.28
N THR A 387 -8.31 19.22 -19.83
CA THR A 387 -7.65 20.37 -19.24
C THR A 387 -8.73 21.40 -18.94
N ALA A 388 -9.44 21.22 -17.84
CA ALA A 388 -10.47 22.11 -17.36
C ALA A 388 -9.80 23.34 -16.74
N ALA A 389 -9.33 24.19 -17.65
CA ALA A 389 -9.20 25.64 -17.61
C ALA A 389 -8.06 26.01 -18.56
N ASP A 390 -8.33 26.93 -19.49
CA ASP A 390 -7.33 27.68 -20.24
C ASP A 390 -6.25 28.24 -19.29
N PHE A 391 -5.24 27.43 -19.01
CA PHE A 391 -3.94 27.90 -18.58
C PHE A 391 -3.07 27.75 -19.81
N THR A 392 -2.79 28.89 -20.44
CA THR A 392 -1.75 29.02 -21.46
C THR A 392 -0.58 28.12 -21.11
N TYR A 393 -0.35 27.12 -21.93
CA TYR A 393 0.82 26.25 -21.92
C TYR A 393 2.04 27.11 -22.31
N GLN A 394 2.43 28.00 -21.41
CA GLN A 394 3.75 28.60 -21.40
C GLN A 394 4.63 27.67 -20.59
N ASP A 395 5.83 27.40 -21.11
CA ASP A 395 6.99 26.75 -20.47
C ASP A 395 7.23 27.24 -19.03
N SER A 396 6.38 26.77 -18.10
CA SER A 396 6.33 27.20 -16.70
C SER A 396 6.18 26.03 -15.74
N LEU A 397 6.05 24.79 -16.26
CA LEU A 397 6.30 23.56 -15.49
C LEU A 397 7.80 23.36 -15.16
N SER A 398 8.66 24.21 -15.70
CA SER A 398 10.08 24.39 -15.32
C SER A 398 10.28 25.31 -14.11
N GLY A 399 9.21 25.79 -13.47
CA GLY A 399 9.29 26.71 -12.34
C GLY A 399 8.55 26.20 -11.09
N ASN A 400 9.33 25.82 -10.07
CA ASN A 400 8.97 25.98 -8.66
C ASN A 400 7.71 25.27 -8.10
N TRP A 401 7.44 24.03 -8.48
CA TRP A 401 6.90 23.05 -7.51
C TRP A 401 7.96 22.64 -6.46
N GLU A 402 9.20 23.06 -6.73
CA GLU A 402 10.48 22.88 -6.05
C GLU A 402 10.59 23.65 -4.72
N GLY A 403 9.72 23.30 -3.78
CA GLY A 403 10.05 23.50 -2.37
C GLY A 403 11.06 22.43 -1.95
N LEU A 404 12.36 22.76 -2.00
CA LEU A 404 13.50 22.02 -1.42
C LEU A 404 13.36 20.49 -1.37
N GLY A 405 13.65 19.82 -2.51
CA GLY A 405 14.47 18.61 -2.41
C GLY A 405 14.11 17.42 -3.30
N PHE A 406 12.96 17.36 -3.97
CA PHE A 406 12.69 16.32 -4.98
C PHE A 406 11.43 16.61 -5.80
N ASP A 407 11.52 16.71 -7.14
CA ASP A 407 10.42 16.85 -8.12
C ASP A 407 9.18 15.89 -8.07
N TRP A 408 9.14 14.63 -7.61
CA TRP A 408 7.97 13.69 -7.64
C TRP A 408 7.22 13.41 -8.96
N SER A 409 7.21 14.32 -9.94
CA SER A 409 6.59 14.12 -11.26
C SER A 409 7.43 13.20 -12.15
N GLY A 410 8.71 13.02 -11.79
CA GLY A 410 9.67 12.23 -12.57
C GLY A 410 10.24 13.02 -13.74
N SER A 411 10.15 14.35 -13.73
CA SER A 411 10.72 15.21 -14.78
C SER A 411 12.24 15.02 -14.88
N TRP A 412 12.94 14.82 -13.76
CA TRP A 412 14.38 14.48 -13.73
C TRP A 412 14.75 13.15 -14.42
N LEU A 413 13.81 12.25 -14.74
CA LEU A 413 14.10 10.97 -15.44
C LEU A 413 14.33 11.15 -16.94
N LEU A 414 13.99 12.33 -17.47
CA LEU A 414 14.09 12.65 -18.90
C LEU A 414 15.36 13.44 -19.24
N ASP A 415 16.24 13.70 -18.28
CA ASP A 415 17.57 14.25 -18.57
C ASP A 415 18.42 13.17 -19.26
N GLU A 416 18.56 13.30 -20.58
CA GLU A 416 19.32 12.41 -21.49
C GLU A 416 20.82 12.28 -21.13
N ASN A 417 21.29 12.97 -20.09
CA ASN A 417 22.70 13.00 -19.66
C ASN A 417 23.03 12.07 -18.48
N ILE A 418 22.09 11.25 -18.00
CA ILE A 418 22.36 10.23 -16.97
C ILE A 418 22.23 8.82 -17.57
N CYS A 419 23.15 8.49 -18.48
CA CYS A 419 23.59 7.12 -18.79
C CYS A 419 25.04 7.14 -19.27
#